data_AF-A0A8C7LHD3-F1
#
_entry.id   AF-A0A8C7LHD3-F1
#
_cell.length_a   1.000
_cell.length_b   1.000
_cell.length_c   1.000
_cell.angle_alpha   90.00
_cell.angle_beta   90.00
_cell.angle_gamma   90.00
#
_symmetry.space_group_name_H-M   'P 1'
#
loop_
_entity.id
_entity.type
_entity.pdbx_description
1 polymer ?
#
loop_
_entity_poly.entity_id
_entity_poly.type
_entity_poly.pdbx_seq_one_letter_code
_entity_poly.pdbx_strand_id
1 'polypeptide(L)'
;AVLFSPLPRPYLLTQCLGCSDSLSLPRPYLLAQCLGCSVSLSLPSSYLLTQCLGCSVSLSLPRPYLLTQCLGCSVSLSLPRPYLLTQCLGCFVSLSLPRPYLLTQCLGCSVYLSLPRPYLLAQCLGCSVYLSPPLPRPYLLTQCLGCSVSLSLPRPYLLAQCLGCAVIEDTWHYFLHRLLHHRSIYKHIHKVHHEFTAPFGMQAEYAHPAETVILGSGFFIGIMVFCNHVTLLWAWVAFRLLETIDVHSGYDIPLNPLHLIPFYAGARFHDFHHMNFVGNYASTFTWWDKILHTDSQYNRHMMSKKNQ
;
A
#
# COMPACT_ATOMS: atom_id res chain seq x y z
N ALA A 1 22.90 -34.42 -19.77
CA ALA A 1 23.76 -33.79 -18.75
C ALA A 1 25.13 -33.57 -19.35
N VAL A 2 25.50 -32.32 -19.61
CA VAL A 2 26.88 -32.00 -19.97
C VAL A 2 27.70 -31.96 -18.67
N LEU A 3 28.38 -33.05 -18.34
CA LEU A 3 29.28 -33.14 -17.19
C LEU A 3 30.68 -32.66 -17.63
N PHE A 4 31.07 -31.46 -17.21
CA PHE A 4 32.45 -31.00 -17.37
C PHE A 4 33.31 -31.52 -16.21
N SER A 5 34.43 -32.16 -16.51
CA SER A 5 35.49 -32.45 -15.54
C SER A 5 36.12 -31.15 -15.02
N PRO A 6 36.65 -31.11 -13.79
CA PRO A 6 37.20 -29.88 -13.20
C PRO A 6 38.44 -29.43 -13.95
N LEU A 7 38.32 -28.33 -14.69
CA LEU A 7 39.44 -27.70 -15.40
C LEU A 7 40.18 -26.73 -14.42
N PRO A 8 41.53 -26.65 -14.46
CA PRO A 8 42.33 -25.80 -13.55
C PRO A 8 42.69 -24.40 -14.14
N ARG A 9 41.94 -23.31 -13.83
CA ARG A 9 42.23 -21.83 -13.97
C ARG A 9 40.96 -20.99 -14.26
N PRO A 10 40.93 -19.64 -14.28
CA PRO A 10 39.70 -18.91 -14.62
C PRO A 10 39.30 -19.17 -16.08
N TYR A 11 38.04 -19.55 -16.30
CA TYR A 11 37.48 -19.79 -17.63
C TYR A 11 36.49 -18.71 -18.04
N LEU A 12 36.53 -18.37 -19.33
CA LEU A 12 35.50 -17.61 -20.01
C LEU A 12 34.63 -18.61 -20.77
N LEU A 13 33.43 -18.88 -20.24
CA LEU A 13 32.46 -19.79 -20.83
C LEU A 13 31.36 -18.93 -21.44
N THR A 14 31.37 -18.74 -22.75
CA THR A 14 30.39 -17.84 -23.37
C THR A 14 29.00 -18.47 -23.42
N GLN A 15 28.89 -19.76 -23.70
CA GLN A 15 27.60 -20.44 -23.86
C GLN A 15 27.63 -21.86 -23.29
N CYS A 16 26.55 -22.25 -22.60
CA CYS A 16 26.21 -23.63 -22.28
C CYS A 16 24.84 -23.95 -22.86
N LEU A 17 24.74 -25.03 -23.64
CA LEU A 17 23.52 -25.49 -24.30
C LEU A 17 23.30 -26.96 -23.94
N GLY A 18 22.13 -27.32 -23.42
CA GLY A 18 21.77 -28.72 -23.20
C GLY A 18 20.34 -28.95 -22.73
N CYS A 19 19.81 -30.17 -22.92
CA CYS A 19 18.44 -30.50 -22.46
C CYS A 19 18.31 -30.48 -20.93
N SER A 20 19.36 -30.87 -20.21
CA SER A 20 19.42 -30.81 -18.74
C SER A 20 20.85 -30.48 -18.34
N ASP A 21 21.05 -29.25 -17.87
CA ASP A 21 22.35 -28.69 -17.53
C ASP A 21 22.49 -28.61 -16.01
N SER A 22 23.38 -29.44 -15.46
CA SER A 22 23.81 -29.41 -14.07
C SER A 22 25.29 -29.07 -14.02
N LEU A 23 25.60 -27.79 -13.80
CA LEU A 23 26.96 -27.28 -13.87
C LEU A 23 27.50 -26.92 -12.49
N SER A 24 28.65 -27.50 -12.13
CA SER A 24 29.40 -27.22 -10.90
C SER A 24 30.83 -26.84 -11.25
N LEU A 25 31.03 -25.62 -11.78
CA LEU A 25 32.36 -25.10 -12.04
C LEU A 25 32.90 -24.34 -10.82
N PRO A 26 34.09 -24.68 -10.31
CA PRO A 26 34.62 -24.07 -9.08
C PRO A 26 35.04 -22.61 -9.25
N ARG A 27 35.45 -22.14 -10.46
CA ARG A 27 35.94 -20.77 -10.72
C ARG A 27 35.70 -20.22 -12.14
N PRO A 28 34.45 -20.14 -12.66
CA PRO A 28 34.19 -19.46 -13.93
C PRO A 28 34.25 -17.92 -13.75
N TYR A 29 35.04 -17.22 -14.57
CA TYR A 29 35.13 -15.75 -14.52
C TYR A 29 33.93 -15.10 -15.23
N LEU A 30 33.49 -15.68 -16.34
CA LEU A 30 32.35 -15.21 -17.12
C LEU A 30 31.56 -16.41 -17.66
N LEU A 31 30.25 -16.39 -17.43
CA LEU A 31 29.28 -17.29 -18.04
C LEU A 31 28.23 -16.45 -18.78
N ALA A 32 28.35 -16.17 -20.08
CA ALA A 32 27.40 -15.25 -20.70
C ALA A 32 26.00 -15.86 -20.79
N GLN A 33 25.84 -17.05 -21.36
CA GLN A 33 24.51 -17.63 -21.62
C GLN A 33 24.43 -19.10 -21.18
N CYS A 34 23.37 -19.46 -20.46
CA CYS A 34 22.97 -20.84 -20.18
C CYS A 34 21.57 -21.09 -20.73
N LEU A 35 21.42 -22.04 -21.65
CA LEU A 35 20.15 -22.37 -22.31
C LEU A 35 19.86 -23.87 -22.18
N GLY A 36 18.72 -24.24 -21.58
CA GLY A 36 18.32 -25.65 -21.50
C GLY A 36 16.91 -25.91 -21.00
N CYS A 37 16.37 -27.13 -21.13
CA CYS A 37 15.02 -27.43 -20.62
C CYS A 37 14.98 -27.44 -19.08
N SER A 38 16.03 -27.96 -18.44
CA SER A 38 16.26 -27.84 -16.99
C SER A 38 17.68 -27.33 -16.71
N VAL A 39 17.78 -26.17 -16.06
CA VAL A 39 19.05 -25.53 -15.73
C VAL A 39 19.22 -25.49 -14.21
N SER A 40 20.30 -26.10 -13.73
CA SER A 40 20.70 -26.11 -12.33
C SER A 40 22.17 -25.71 -12.20
N LEU A 41 22.43 -24.49 -11.73
CA LEU A 41 23.79 -23.98 -11.59
C LEU A 41 24.15 -23.77 -10.12
N SER A 42 25.27 -24.36 -9.71
CA SER A 42 25.87 -24.16 -8.39
C SER A 42 27.32 -23.71 -8.56
N LEU A 43 27.52 -22.41 -8.77
CA LEU A 43 28.83 -21.83 -9.06
C LEU A 43 29.27 -20.99 -7.86
N PRO A 44 30.22 -21.46 -7.03
CA PRO A 44 30.64 -20.76 -5.82
C PRO A 44 31.40 -19.45 -6.08
N SER A 45 31.87 -19.20 -7.31
CA SER A 45 32.69 -18.04 -7.67
C SER A 45 32.45 -17.58 -9.12
N SER A 46 31.23 -17.17 -9.47
CA SER A 46 30.92 -16.54 -10.76
C SER A 46 30.87 -15.02 -10.64
N TYR A 47 31.61 -14.30 -11.50
CA TYR A 47 31.53 -12.84 -11.53
C TYR A 47 30.38 -12.36 -12.42
N LEU A 48 30.18 -12.93 -13.62
CA LEU A 48 29.22 -12.40 -14.57
C LEU A 48 28.37 -13.52 -15.18
N LEU A 49 27.05 -13.46 -15.01
CA LEU A 49 26.07 -14.33 -15.67
C LEU A 49 25.03 -13.47 -16.41
N THR A 50 25.09 -13.25 -17.72
CA THR A 50 24.11 -12.33 -18.33
C THR A 50 22.73 -12.98 -18.48
N GLN A 51 22.64 -14.17 -19.07
CA GLN A 51 21.36 -14.78 -19.42
C GLN A 51 21.27 -16.25 -18.99
N CYS A 52 20.15 -16.61 -18.36
CA CYS A 52 19.80 -17.99 -18.05
C CYS A 52 18.36 -18.26 -18.49
N LEU A 53 18.18 -19.12 -19.49
CA LEU A 53 16.87 -19.45 -20.07
C LEU A 53 16.59 -20.95 -19.96
N GLY A 54 15.41 -21.32 -19.46
CA GLY A 54 14.98 -22.71 -19.48
C GLY A 54 13.58 -22.95 -18.93
N CYS A 55 13.00 -24.14 -19.12
CA CYS A 55 11.66 -24.44 -18.58
C CYS A 55 11.66 -24.47 -17.05
N SER A 56 12.74 -24.98 -16.44
CA SER A 56 12.99 -24.92 -15.00
C SER A 56 14.39 -24.40 -14.74
N VAL A 57 14.52 -23.35 -13.93
CA VAL A 57 15.79 -22.69 -13.62
C VAL A 57 15.99 -22.66 -12.11
N SER A 58 17.12 -23.20 -11.65
CA SER A 58 17.54 -23.20 -10.25
C SER A 58 18.98 -22.72 -10.13
N LEU A 59 19.17 -21.52 -9.57
CA LEU A 59 20.50 -20.92 -9.42
C LEU A 59 20.84 -20.73 -7.94
N SER A 60 21.99 -21.27 -7.53
CA SER A 60 22.61 -21.00 -6.23
C SER A 60 24.00 -20.40 -6.47
N LEU A 61 24.06 -19.07 -6.49
CA LEU A 61 25.30 -18.32 -6.79
C LEU A 61 25.57 -17.36 -5.63
N PRO A 62 26.59 -17.61 -4.79
CA PRO A 62 26.85 -16.82 -3.59
C PRO A 62 27.41 -15.41 -3.85
N ARG A 63 28.02 -15.15 -5.02
CA ARG A 63 28.67 -13.86 -5.34
C ARG A 63 28.53 -13.38 -6.82
N PRO A 64 27.35 -13.40 -7.44
CA PRO A 64 27.21 -12.87 -8.80
C PRO A 64 27.35 -11.34 -8.80
N TYR A 65 28.21 -10.79 -9.65
CA TYR A 65 28.27 -9.35 -9.88
C TYR A 65 27.07 -8.90 -10.72
N LEU A 66 26.72 -9.62 -11.79
CA LEU A 66 25.64 -9.22 -12.68
C LEU A 66 24.84 -10.44 -13.16
N LEU A 67 23.51 -10.36 -13.02
CA LEU A 67 22.52 -11.28 -13.59
C LEU A 67 21.47 -10.49 -14.36
N THR A 68 21.57 -10.35 -15.68
CA THR A 68 20.61 -9.47 -16.38
C THR A 68 19.25 -10.12 -16.62
N GLN A 69 19.22 -11.37 -17.08
CA GLN A 69 17.96 -12.03 -17.45
C GLN A 69 17.91 -13.48 -16.97
N CYS A 70 16.84 -13.82 -16.26
CA CYS A 70 16.50 -15.19 -15.89
C CYS A 70 15.05 -15.49 -16.30
N LEU A 71 14.86 -16.35 -17.31
CA LEU A 71 13.53 -16.66 -17.86
C LEU A 71 13.24 -18.15 -17.75
N GLY A 72 12.05 -18.51 -17.27
CA GLY A 72 11.59 -19.90 -17.29
C GLY A 72 10.17 -20.12 -16.77
N CYS A 73 9.61 -21.32 -16.92
CA CYS A 73 8.27 -21.61 -16.36
C CYS A 73 8.32 -21.68 -14.83
N SER A 74 9.38 -22.26 -14.26
CA SER A 74 9.69 -22.22 -12.83
C SER A 74 11.09 -21.68 -12.59
N VAL A 75 11.20 -20.59 -11.84
CA VAL A 75 12.48 -19.93 -11.53
C VAL A 75 12.69 -19.90 -10.03
N SER A 76 13.82 -20.42 -9.57
CA SER A 76 14.24 -20.44 -8.17
C SER A 76 15.66 -19.89 -8.02
N LEU A 77 15.80 -18.71 -7.43
CA LEU A 77 17.10 -18.04 -7.28
C LEU A 77 17.44 -17.86 -5.79
N SER A 78 18.60 -18.36 -5.40
CA SER A 78 19.22 -18.08 -4.10
C SER A 78 20.54 -17.33 -4.34
N LEU A 79 20.48 -16.00 -4.30
CA LEU A 79 21.62 -15.12 -4.58
C LEU A 79 21.82 -14.18 -3.39
N PRO A 80 22.76 -14.48 -2.47
CA PRO A 80 22.95 -13.67 -1.28
C PRO A 80 23.55 -12.27 -1.50
N ARG A 81 24.27 -12.05 -2.62
CA ARG A 81 24.92 -10.75 -2.93
C ARG A 81 24.92 -10.39 -4.43
N PRO A 82 23.76 -10.25 -5.10
CA PRO A 82 23.74 -9.75 -6.48
C PRO A 82 23.88 -8.22 -6.50
N TYR A 83 24.78 -7.68 -7.32
CA TYR A 83 24.80 -6.23 -7.56
C TYR A 83 23.70 -5.81 -8.55
N LEU A 84 23.30 -6.64 -9.51
CA LEU A 84 22.27 -6.26 -10.47
C LEU A 84 21.47 -7.48 -10.93
N LEU A 85 20.14 -7.43 -10.75
CA LEU A 85 19.17 -8.37 -11.32
C LEU A 85 18.12 -7.61 -12.12
N THR A 86 18.24 -7.53 -13.45
CA THR A 86 17.28 -6.69 -14.20
C THR A 86 15.93 -7.36 -14.44
N GLN A 87 15.91 -8.61 -14.87
CA GLN A 87 14.68 -9.28 -15.28
C GLN A 87 14.64 -10.72 -14.78
N CYS A 88 13.59 -11.06 -14.05
CA CYS A 88 13.25 -12.42 -13.68
C CYS A 88 11.80 -12.71 -14.08
N LEU A 89 11.58 -13.59 -15.05
CA LEU A 89 10.25 -13.89 -15.59
C LEU A 89 9.93 -15.37 -15.49
N GLY A 90 8.74 -15.71 -14.97
CA GLY A 90 8.25 -17.09 -15.01
C GLY A 90 6.87 -17.33 -14.42
N CYS A 91 6.24 -18.48 -14.68
CA CYS A 91 4.92 -18.81 -14.11
C CYS A 91 4.99 -18.93 -12.58
N PHE A 92 6.06 -19.53 -12.06
CA PHE A 92 6.40 -19.58 -10.65
C PHE A 92 7.79 -18.97 -10.44
N VAL A 93 7.90 -17.96 -9.59
CA VAL A 93 9.16 -17.28 -9.30
C VAL A 93 9.39 -17.28 -7.79
N SER A 94 10.52 -17.83 -7.34
CA SER A 94 10.95 -17.82 -5.94
C SER A 94 12.34 -17.20 -5.84
N LEU A 95 12.43 -16.02 -5.22
CA LEU A 95 13.67 -15.25 -5.06
C LEU A 95 14.03 -15.11 -3.59
N SER A 96 15.22 -15.57 -3.23
CA SER A 96 15.86 -15.29 -1.95
C SER A 96 17.08 -14.41 -2.18
N LEU A 97 16.90 -13.09 -2.05
CA LEU A 97 17.94 -12.09 -2.31
C LEU A 97 18.08 -11.18 -1.07
N PRO A 98 18.97 -11.52 -0.12
CA PRO A 98 19.13 -10.75 1.10
C PRO A 98 19.76 -9.35 0.93
N ARG A 99 20.54 -9.12 -0.13
CA ARG A 99 21.21 -7.82 -0.40
C ARG A 99 21.31 -7.44 -1.89
N PRO A 100 20.21 -7.34 -2.65
CA PRO A 100 20.27 -6.87 -4.02
C PRO A 100 20.41 -5.34 -4.08
N TYR A 101 21.30 -4.86 -4.95
CA TYR A 101 21.43 -3.42 -5.20
C TYR A 101 20.38 -2.88 -6.19
N LEU A 102 19.97 -3.68 -7.19
CA LEU A 102 18.89 -3.28 -8.12
C LEU A 102 18.12 -4.51 -8.63
N LEU A 103 16.79 -4.49 -8.48
CA LEU A 103 15.85 -5.45 -9.07
C LEU A 103 14.80 -4.70 -9.91
N THR A 104 14.91 -4.67 -11.24
CA THR A 104 13.97 -3.86 -12.03
C THR A 104 12.63 -4.55 -12.30
N GLN A 105 12.63 -5.82 -12.72
CA GLN A 105 11.41 -6.51 -13.13
C GLN A 105 11.37 -7.95 -12.62
N CYS A 106 10.32 -8.29 -11.88
CA CYS A 106 10.00 -9.65 -11.46
C CYS A 106 8.56 -9.96 -11.84
N LEU A 107 8.33 -10.75 -12.89
CA LEU A 107 6.97 -11.06 -13.37
C LEU A 107 6.68 -12.55 -13.25
N GLY A 108 5.49 -12.89 -12.71
CA GLY A 108 5.04 -14.28 -12.71
C GLY A 108 3.67 -14.55 -12.14
N CYS A 109 3.05 -15.69 -12.43
CA CYS A 109 1.71 -16.01 -11.91
C CYS A 109 1.72 -16.17 -10.36
N SER A 110 2.78 -16.77 -9.81
CA SER A 110 3.02 -16.86 -8.37
C SER A 110 4.46 -16.42 -8.06
N VAL A 111 4.61 -15.33 -7.30
CA VAL A 111 5.91 -14.73 -6.98
C VAL A 111 6.13 -14.75 -5.48
N TYR A 112 7.20 -15.40 -5.03
CA TYR A 112 7.67 -15.44 -3.65
C TYR A 112 8.98 -14.67 -3.53
N LEU A 113 8.99 -13.57 -2.79
CA LEU A 113 10.16 -12.72 -2.61
C LEU A 113 10.57 -12.68 -1.14
N SER A 114 11.80 -13.11 -0.87
CA SER A 114 12.48 -12.89 0.40
C SER A 114 13.58 -11.86 0.22
N LEU A 115 13.23 -10.59 0.45
CA LEU A 115 14.07 -9.42 0.20
C LEU A 115 14.20 -8.55 1.47
N PRO A 116 15.03 -8.93 2.45
CA PRO A 116 15.21 -8.15 3.67
C PRO A 116 15.83 -6.76 3.44
N ARG A 117 16.62 -6.54 2.36
CA ARG A 117 17.26 -5.24 2.05
C ARG A 117 17.48 -4.96 0.53
N PRO A 118 16.44 -4.74 -0.29
CA PRO A 118 16.60 -4.23 -1.64
C PRO A 118 16.77 -2.70 -1.65
N TYR A 119 17.65 -2.16 -2.49
CA TYR A 119 17.79 -0.70 -2.66
C TYR A 119 16.80 -0.12 -3.70
N LEU A 120 16.40 -0.88 -4.73
CA LEU A 120 15.40 -0.46 -5.73
C LEU A 120 14.66 -1.68 -6.30
N LEU A 121 13.32 -1.68 -6.22
CA LEU A 121 12.42 -2.65 -6.86
C LEU A 121 11.42 -1.91 -7.75
N ALA A 122 11.61 -1.92 -9.07
CA ALA A 122 10.77 -1.08 -9.94
C ALA A 122 9.41 -1.73 -10.24
N GLN A 123 9.37 -3.00 -10.64
CA GLN A 123 8.14 -3.67 -11.03
C GLN A 123 8.12 -5.12 -10.52
N CYS A 124 7.07 -5.47 -9.77
CA CYS A 124 6.75 -6.85 -9.44
C CYS A 124 5.27 -7.12 -9.78
N LEU A 125 5.02 -7.91 -10.83
CA LEU A 125 3.65 -8.20 -11.29
C LEU A 125 3.37 -9.69 -11.18
N GLY A 126 2.25 -10.07 -10.58
CA GLY A 126 1.85 -11.46 -10.52
C GLY A 126 0.49 -11.75 -9.90
N CYS A 127 -0.16 -12.86 -10.24
CA CYS A 127 -1.49 -13.18 -9.70
C CYS A 127 -1.48 -13.36 -8.17
N SER A 128 -0.41 -13.92 -7.62
CA SER A 128 -0.16 -13.99 -6.17
C SER A 128 1.28 -13.56 -5.85
N VAL A 129 1.44 -12.56 -4.99
CA VAL A 129 2.76 -12.03 -4.59
C VAL A 129 2.91 -12.15 -3.07
N TYR A 130 3.92 -12.91 -2.63
CA TYR A 130 4.25 -13.14 -1.24
C TYR A 130 5.56 -12.43 -0.89
N LEU A 131 5.52 -11.50 0.06
CA LEU A 131 6.69 -10.76 0.54
C LEU A 131 6.99 -11.15 1.99
N SER A 132 8.21 -11.64 2.29
CA SER A 132 8.58 -11.93 3.68
C SER A 132 8.94 -10.64 4.47
N PRO A 133 8.43 -10.42 5.69
CA PRO A 133 8.84 -9.29 6.55
C PRO A 133 10.29 -9.43 7.07
N PRO A 134 10.96 -8.37 7.59
CA PRO A 134 10.52 -6.99 7.78
C PRO A 134 11.06 -6.03 6.70
N LEU A 135 10.30 -4.98 6.40
CA LEU A 135 10.65 -3.94 5.44
C LEU A 135 10.87 -2.59 6.17
N PRO A 136 12.08 -2.28 6.69
CA PRO A 136 12.29 -1.20 7.66
C PRO A 136 12.53 0.22 7.11
N ARG A 137 12.47 0.49 5.80
CA ARG A 137 12.76 1.83 5.22
C ARG A 137 11.87 2.14 4.01
N PRO A 138 11.55 3.41 3.69
CA PRO A 138 10.67 3.72 2.56
C PRO A 138 11.28 3.22 1.24
N TYR A 139 10.54 2.35 0.55
CA TYR A 139 10.90 1.74 -0.72
C TYR A 139 10.35 2.60 -1.86
N LEU A 140 11.14 2.83 -2.91
CA LEU A 140 10.60 3.24 -4.20
C LEU A 140 10.08 2.01 -4.93
N LEU A 141 8.95 1.49 -4.47
CA LEU A 141 8.21 0.48 -5.19
C LEU A 141 7.30 1.20 -6.18
N THR A 142 7.72 1.31 -7.44
CA THR A 142 6.93 2.05 -8.43
C THR A 142 5.64 1.31 -8.79
N GLN A 143 5.66 -0.03 -8.90
CA GLN A 143 4.47 -0.83 -9.24
C GLN A 143 4.55 -2.26 -8.65
N CYS A 144 3.62 -2.62 -7.76
CA CYS A 144 3.29 -4.00 -7.39
C CYS A 144 1.82 -4.25 -7.71
N LEU A 145 1.52 -5.11 -8.68
CA LEU A 145 0.15 -5.52 -8.99
C LEU A 145 0.03 -7.03 -8.79
N GLY A 146 -0.88 -7.42 -7.90
CA GLY A 146 -1.29 -8.81 -7.78
C GLY A 146 -2.66 -8.97 -7.15
N CYS A 147 -3.40 -10.00 -7.57
CA CYS A 147 -4.77 -10.27 -7.12
C CYS A 147 -4.83 -10.68 -5.64
N SER A 148 -3.71 -11.14 -5.07
CA SER A 148 -3.57 -11.46 -3.65
C SER A 148 -2.16 -11.12 -3.17
N VAL A 149 -2.05 -10.10 -2.32
CA VAL A 149 -0.81 -9.74 -1.62
C VAL A 149 -1.01 -10.08 -0.16
N SER A 150 -0.30 -11.09 0.35
CA SER A 150 -0.36 -11.46 1.76
C SER A 150 0.84 -10.84 2.51
N LEU A 151 0.56 -9.78 3.26
CA LEU A 151 1.52 -9.12 4.16
C LEU A 151 1.05 -9.34 5.60
N SER A 152 1.87 -10.00 6.41
CA SER A 152 1.63 -10.20 7.83
C SER A 152 1.88 -8.91 8.62
N LEU A 153 0.90 -8.00 8.61
CA LEU A 153 0.90 -6.85 9.51
C LEU A 153 0.30 -7.24 10.87
N PRO A 154 0.89 -6.83 12.01
CA PRO A 154 0.21 -6.90 13.28
C PRO A 154 -1.00 -5.95 13.26
N ARG A 155 -2.20 -6.54 13.15
CA ARG A 155 -3.52 -5.89 13.10
C ARG A 155 -3.76 -4.72 14.08
N PRO A 156 -3.27 -4.69 15.34
CA PRO A 156 -3.55 -3.57 16.24
C PRO A 156 -2.84 -2.26 15.85
N TYR A 157 -1.70 -2.33 15.17
CA TYR A 157 -0.94 -1.13 14.80
C TYR A 157 -1.66 -0.32 13.70
N LEU A 158 -2.27 -1.02 12.74
CA LEU A 158 -3.05 -0.40 11.67
C LEU A 158 -4.26 0.38 12.23
N LEU A 159 -4.99 -0.22 13.18
CA LEU A 159 -6.14 0.44 13.80
C LEU A 159 -5.72 1.71 14.56
N ALA A 160 -4.62 1.64 15.31
CA ALA A 160 -4.08 2.80 16.03
C ALA A 160 -3.64 3.92 15.08
N GLN A 161 -3.01 3.58 13.94
CA GLN A 161 -2.64 4.55 12.91
C GLN A 161 -3.88 5.19 12.26
N CYS A 162 -4.90 4.40 11.89
CA CYS A 162 -6.16 4.92 11.36
C CYS A 162 -6.86 5.85 12.35
N LEU A 163 -6.88 5.48 13.64
CA LEU A 163 -7.41 6.33 14.69
C LEU A 163 -6.60 7.63 14.81
N GLY A 164 -5.27 7.56 14.75
CA GLY A 164 -4.41 8.74 14.71
C GLY A 164 -4.72 9.67 13.54
N CYS A 165 -4.94 9.12 12.35
CA CYS A 165 -5.40 9.88 11.19
C CYS A 165 -6.78 10.52 11.43
N ALA A 166 -7.72 9.77 12.00
CA ALA A 166 -9.07 10.25 12.35
C ALA A 166 -9.03 11.46 13.28
N VAL A 167 -8.21 11.42 14.33
CA VAL A 167 -8.11 12.53 15.28
C VAL A 167 -7.52 13.78 14.64
N ILE A 168 -6.48 13.64 13.81
CA ILE A 168 -5.86 14.77 13.12
C ILE A 168 -6.83 15.40 12.13
N GLU A 169 -7.47 14.58 11.31
CA GLU A 169 -8.40 15.06 10.29
C GLU A 169 -9.66 15.67 10.91
N ASP A 170 -10.24 15.06 11.94
CA ASP A 170 -11.39 15.61 12.65
C ASP A 170 -11.08 16.97 13.29
N THR A 171 -9.88 17.12 13.86
CA THR A 171 -9.41 18.40 14.40
C THR A 171 -9.29 19.45 13.30
N TRP A 172 -8.65 19.11 12.18
CA TRP A 172 -8.52 20.00 11.03
C TRP A 172 -9.89 20.43 10.50
N HIS A 173 -10.77 19.44 10.29
CA HIS A 173 -12.10 19.62 9.76
C HIS A 173 -12.93 20.52 10.67
N TYR A 174 -12.99 20.23 11.98
CA TYR A 174 -13.79 21.00 12.93
C TYR A 174 -13.51 22.51 12.90
N PHE A 175 -12.22 22.89 12.98
CA PHE A 175 -11.86 24.30 13.04
C PHE A 175 -12.11 25.02 11.71
N LEU A 176 -11.82 24.37 10.58
CA LEU A 176 -12.04 24.98 9.27
C LEU A 176 -13.50 24.99 8.87
N HIS A 177 -14.26 23.95 9.20
CA HIS A 177 -15.70 23.93 9.01
C HIS A 177 -16.36 25.07 9.78
N ARG A 178 -15.99 25.26 11.05
CA ARG A 178 -16.44 26.43 11.84
C ARG A 178 -16.02 27.77 11.22
N LEU A 179 -14.81 27.87 10.66
CA LEU A 179 -14.35 29.06 9.96
C LEU A 179 -15.14 29.31 8.66
N LEU A 180 -15.46 28.26 7.92
CA LEU A 180 -16.26 28.33 6.69
C LEU A 180 -17.69 28.82 6.96
N HIS A 181 -18.22 28.56 8.15
CA HIS A 181 -19.48 29.16 8.63
C HIS A 181 -19.39 30.64 9.04
N HIS A 182 -18.20 31.24 9.05
CA HIS A 182 -18.07 32.66 9.32
C HIS A 182 -18.81 33.49 8.26
N ARG A 183 -19.51 34.56 8.69
CA ARG A 183 -20.42 35.36 7.84
C ARG A 183 -19.78 35.85 6.53
N SER A 184 -18.48 36.15 6.53
CA SER A 184 -17.75 36.61 5.34
C SER A 184 -17.44 35.50 4.33
N ILE A 185 -17.32 34.25 4.79
CA ILE A 185 -16.88 33.11 3.98
C ILE A 185 -18.08 32.26 3.54
N TYR A 186 -19.03 32.01 4.45
CA TYR A 186 -20.16 31.11 4.27
C TYR A 186 -20.89 31.32 2.94
N LYS A 187 -21.29 32.56 2.66
CA LYS A 187 -22.04 32.91 1.45
C LYS A 187 -21.34 32.51 0.14
N HIS A 188 -20.01 32.46 0.15
CA HIS A 188 -19.19 32.26 -1.05
C HIS A 188 -18.74 30.83 -1.23
N ILE A 189 -18.50 30.09 -0.14
CA ILE A 189 -17.90 28.76 -0.18
C ILE A 189 -18.91 27.73 0.34
N HIS A 190 -19.27 27.80 1.61
CA HIS A 190 -19.97 26.73 2.29
C HIS A 190 -21.48 26.68 2.08
N LYS A 191 -22.06 27.78 1.56
CA LYS A 191 -23.49 27.83 1.22
C LYS A 191 -23.89 26.76 0.20
N VAL A 192 -22.99 26.35 -0.69
CA VAL A 192 -23.27 25.32 -1.71
C VAL A 192 -23.50 23.96 -1.05
N HIS A 193 -22.68 23.61 -0.06
CA HIS A 193 -22.85 22.38 0.71
C HIS A 193 -24.20 22.35 1.46
N HIS A 194 -24.59 23.50 2.02
CA HIS A 194 -25.85 23.71 2.73
C HIS A 194 -27.08 23.94 1.82
N GLU A 195 -26.97 23.70 0.51
CA GLU A 195 -28.12 23.82 -0.40
C GLU A 195 -29.24 22.84 -0.06
N PHE A 196 -28.86 21.68 0.48
CA PHE A 196 -29.78 20.61 0.87
C PHE A 196 -29.86 20.48 2.39
N THR A 197 -30.96 20.93 2.96
CA THR A 197 -31.21 20.83 4.41
C THR A 197 -31.46 19.40 4.91
N ALA A 198 -31.73 18.47 3.99
CA ALA A 198 -31.86 17.04 4.24
C ALA A 198 -30.86 16.30 3.34
N PRO A 199 -29.60 16.13 3.80
CA PRO A 199 -28.54 15.54 3.00
C PRO A 199 -28.79 14.05 2.73
N PHE A 200 -28.27 13.56 1.61
CA PHE A 200 -28.11 12.13 1.32
C PHE A 200 -26.67 11.82 0.89
N GLY A 201 -26.23 10.56 1.00
CA GLY A 201 -24.80 10.19 0.91
C GLY A 201 -24.03 10.68 -0.33
N MET A 202 -24.66 10.82 -1.50
CA MET A 202 -23.98 11.38 -2.69
C MET A 202 -23.74 12.90 -2.59
N GLN A 203 -24.53 13.62 -1.80
CA GLN A 203 -24.38 15.06 -1.59
C GLN A 203 -23.24 15.41 -0.65
N ALA A 204 -22.67 14.44 0.07
CA ALA A 204 -21.47 14.65 0.86
C ALA A 204 -20.32 15.25 0.02
N GLU A 205 -20.27 14.90 -1.28
CA GLU A 205 -19.29 15.41 -2.24
C GLU A 205 -19.79 16.63 -3.03
N TYR A 206 -21.05 17.05 -2.84
CA TYR A 206 -21.62 18.23 -3.47
C TYR A 206 -21.26 19.49 -2.68
N ALA A 207 -20.08 20.03 -2.97
CA ALA A 207 -19.56 21.22 -2.31
C ALA A 207 -18.85 22.16 -3.29
N HIS A 208 -18.59 23.39 -2.86
CA HIS A 208 -17.78 24.32 -3.63
C HIS A 208 -16.34 23.77 -3.75
N PRO A 209 -15.66 23.83 -4.91
CA PRO A 209 -14.33 23.24 -5.08
C PRO A 209 -13.28 23.70 -4.04
N ALA A 210 -13.35 24.96 -3.63
CA ALA A 210 -12.48 25.48 -2.56
C ALA A 210 -12.73 24.80 -1.21
N GLU A 211 -13.97 24.48 -0.86
CA GLU A 211 -14.31 23.73 0.35
C GLU A 211 -13.70 22.33 0.31
N THR A 212 -13.89 21.63 -0.82
CA THR A 212 -13.33 20.29 -1.04
C THR A 212 -11.82 20.30 -0.85
N VAL A 213 -11.11 21.30 -1.36
CA VAL A 213 -9.65 21.43 -1.16
C VAL A 213 -9.30 21.77 0.28
N ILE A 214 -9.98 22.73 0.90
CA ILE A 214 -9.70 23.20 2.26
C ILE A 214 -9.93 22.08 3.28
N LEU A 215 -11.14 21.53 3.32
CA LEU A 215 -11.49 20.46 4.26
C LEU A 215 -10.80 19.14 3.88
N GLY A 216 -10.79 18.79 2.59
CA GLY A 216 -10.16 17.56 2.09
C GLY A 216 -8.64 17.52 2.25
N SER A 217 -7.95 18.65 2.39
CA SER A 217 -6.50 18.64 2.68
C SER A 217 -6.15 17.99 4.03
N GLY A 218 -7.06 18.04 5.02
CA GLY A 218 -6.88 17.41 6.33
C GLY A 218 -6.67 15.90 6.25
N PHE A 219 -7.33 15.26 5.27
CA PHE A 219 -7.19 13.83 4.97
C PHE A 219 -5.73 13.41 4.77
N PHE A 220 -4.93 14.25 4.10
CA PHE A 220 -3.55 13.94 3.76
C PHE A 220 -2.58 14.16 4.94
N ILE A 221 -2.93 15.00 5.92
CA ILE A 221 -2.05 15.30 7.06
C ILE A 221 -1.77 14.02 7.87
N GLY A 222 -2.82 13.25 8.20
CA GLY A 222 -2.66 11.98 8.91
C GLY A 222 -1.82 10.97 8.13
N ILE A 223 -2.02 10.88 6.81
CA ILE A 223 -1.22 10.03 5.91
C ILE A 223 0.25 10.45 5.97
N MET A 224 0.57 11.74 5.86
CA MET A 224 1.96 12.22 5.88
C MET A 224 2.68 11.89 7.19
N VAL A 225 1.96 11.84 8.31
CA VAL A 225 2.53 11.54 9.64
C VAL A 225 2.68 10.04 9.87
N PHE A 226 1.67 9.23 9.52
CA PHE A 226 1.58 7.83 9.92
C PHE A 226 1.79 6.82 8.78
N CYS A 227 1.71 7.23 7.52
CA CYS A 227 1.76 6.30 6.38
C CYS A 227 3.17 5.75 6.16
N ASN A 228 3.33 4.50 6.56
CA ASN A 228 4.50 3.68 6.30
C ASN A 228 4.20 2.55 5.29
N HIS A 229 2.93 2.34 4.93
CA HIS A 229 2.50 1.25 4.07
C HIS A 229 1.21 1.60 3.31
N VAL A 230 1.08 1.10 2.07
CA VAL A 230 -0.09 1.32 1.20
C VAL A 230 -1.40 0.77 1.80
N THR A 231 -1.32 -0.22 2.68
CA THR A 231 -2.48 -0.75 3.41
C THR A 231 -3.09 0.30 4.34
N LEU A 232 -2.27 1.14 5.00
CA LEU A 232 -2.81 2.24 5.81
C LEU A 232 -3.56 3.22 4.91
N LEU A 233 -2.99 3.58 3.76
CA LEU A 233 -3.62 4.47 2.80
C LEU A 233 -5.01 3.94 2.42
N TRP A 234 -5.12 2.68 1.96
CA TRP A 234 -6.40 2.11 1.56
C TRP A 234 -7.39 1.94 2.71
N ALA A 235 -6.91 1.51 3.90
CA ALA A 235 -7.76 1.40 5.08
C ALA A 235 -8.32 2.76 5.51
N TRP A 236 -7.49 3.80 5.44
CA TRP A 236 -7.87 5.16 5.77
C TRP A 236 -8.84 5.78 4.75
N VAL A 237 -8.59 5.58 3.45
CA VAL A 237 -9.53 5.97 2.38
C VAL A 237 -10.88 5.31 2.60
N ALA A 238 -10.90 3.99 2.82
CA ALA A 238 -12.15 3.24 3.02
C ALA A 238 -12.89 3.73 4.27
N PHE A 239 -12.19 3.92 5.38
CA PHE A 239 -12.79 4.45 6.61
C PHE A 239 -13.41 5.83 6.40
N ARG A 240 -12.68 6.76 5.78
CA ARG A 240 -13.19 8.12 5.57
C ARG A 240 -14.37 8.17 4.61
N LEU A 241 -14.33 7.43 3.50
CA LEU A 241 -15.48 7.38 2.60
C LEU A 241 -16.71 6.79 3.26
N LEU A 242 -16.56 5.71 4.03
CA LEU A 242 -17.67 5.10 4.76
C LEU A 242 -18.27 6.07 5.79
N GLU A 243 -17.42 6.76 6.55
CA GLU A 243 -17.87 7.73 7.54
C GLU A 243 -18.56 8.93 6.90
N THR A 244 -17.97 9.51 5.85
CA THR A 244 -18.54 10.64 5.12
C THR A 244 -19.92 10.30 4.56
N ILE A 245 -20.09 9.10 3.99
CA ILE A 245 -21.39 8.65 3.49
C ILE A 245 -22.38 8.45 4.64
N ASP A 246 -21.95 7.85 5.76
CA ASP A 246 -22.80 7.57 6.91
C ASP A 246 -23.36 8.86 7.53
N VAL A 247 -22.51 9.85 7.79
CA VAL A 247 -22.94 11.12 8.42
C VAL A 247 -23.84 11.97 7.52
N HIS A 248 -23.80 11.79 6.20
CA HIS A 248 -24.69 12.46 5.24
C HIS A 248 -25.82 11.56 4.76
N SER A 249 -25.96 10.34 5.26
CA SER A 249 -26.93 9.38 4.71
C SER A 249 -28.38 9.76 5.01
N GLY A 250 -28.62 10.56 6.06
CA GLY A 250 -29.94 10.79 6.64
C GLY A 250 -30.52 9.58 7.38
N TYR A 251 -29.75 8.49 7.52
CA TYR A 251 -30.17 7.24 8.16
C TYR A 251 -29.37 6.93 9.42
N ASP A 252 -30.05 6.76 10.54
CA ASP A 252 -29.49 6.26 11.80
C ASP A 252 -29.75 4.75 11.92
N ILE A 253 -28.85 3.94 11.37
CA ILE A 253 -29.04 2.49 11.26
C ILE A 253 -28.72 1.81 12.61
N PRO A 254 -29.64 1.00 13.18
CA PRO A 254 -29.45 0.41 14.52
C PRO A 254 -28.21 -0.49 14.69
N LEU A 255 -27.68 -1.06 13.61
CA LEU A 255 -26.51 -1.96 13.60
C LEU A 255 -25.29 -1.33 12.92
N ASN A 256 -25.22 0.00 12.82
CA ASN A 256 -24.07 0.66 12.22
C ASN A 256 -22.82 0.52 13.15
N PRO A 257 -21.74 -0.12 12.68
CA PRO A 257 -20.54 -0.37 13.48
C PRO A 257 -19.81 0.93 13.87
N LEU A 258 -20.03 2.05 13.18
CA LEU A 258 -19.42 3.34 13.52
C LEU A 258 -19.92 3.88 14.86
N HIS A 259 -21.14 3.53 15.29
CA HIS A 259 -21.63 3.90 16.63
C HIS A 259 -20.87 3.22 17.78
N LEU A 260 -20.06 2.20 17.51
CA LEU A 260 -19.16 1.62 18.51
C LEU A 260 -17.97 2.55 18.81
N ILE A 261 -17.70 3.52 17.94
CA ILE A 261 -16.64 4.50 18.13
C ILE A 261 -17.11 5.53 19.18
N PRO A 262 -16.37 5.71 20.28
CA PRO A 262 -16.72 6.70 21.29
C PRO A 262 -16.83 8.11 20.70
N PHE A 263 -17.84 8.86 21.13
CA PHE A 263 -18.09 10.25 20.70
C PHE A 263 -18.43 10.43 19.23
N TYR A 264 -18.76 9.36 18.50
CA TYR A 264 -19.17 9.46 17.11
C TYR A 264 -20.39 10.38 16.93
N ALA A 265 -20.31 11.32 15.98
CA ALA A 265 -21.38 12.27 15.68
C ALA A 265 -22.57 11.59 15.00
N GLY A 266 -22.30 10.84 13.93
CA GLY A 266 -23.32 10.13 13.14
C GLY A 266 -24.29 11.05 12.39
N ALA A 267 -25.17 10.44 11.59
CA ALA A 267 -26.09 11.14 10.69
C ALA A 267 -26.96 12.20 11.40
N ARG A 268 -27.60 11.84 12.51
CA ARG A 268 -28.52 12.76 13.23
C ARG A 268 -27.88 14.06 13.69
N PHE A 269 -26.59 14.01 14.05
CA PHE A 269 -25.87 15.20 14.51
C PHE A 269 -25.60 16.15 13.35
N HIS A 270 -25.23 15.60 12.19
CA HIS A 270 -24.96 16.36 10.98
C HIS A 270 -26.25 16.82 10.28
N ASP A 271 -27.32 16.03 10.27
CA ASP A 271 -28.64 16.46 9.78
C ASP A 271 -29.16 17.68 10.55
N PHE A 272 -28.98 17.69 11.87
CA PHE A 272 -29.33 18.86 12.68
C PHE A 272 -28.47 20.08 12.32
N HIS A 273 -27.19 19.87 11.98
CA HIS A 273 -26.31 20.93 11.49
C HIS A 273 -26.84 21.55 10.20
N HIS A 274 -27.23 20.74 9.20
CA HIS A 274 -27.84 21.20 7.94
C HIS A 274 -29.18 21.92 8.14
N MET A 275 -29.95 21.54 9.15
CA MET A 275 -31.20 22.22 9.50
C MET A 275 -30.96 23.54 10.24
N ASN A 276 -29.98 23.61 11.12
CA ASN A 276 -29.76 24.73 12.05
C ASN A 276 -28.71 25.74 11.57
N PHE A 277 -27.83 25.34 10.64
CA PHE A 277 -26.72 26.10 10.04
C PHE A 277 -25.66 26.65 11.01
N VAL A 278 -25.86 26.51 12.33
CA VAL A 278 -24.98 27.05 13.38
C VAL A 278 -24.77 26.01 14.49
N GLY A 279 -23.51 25.72 14.80
CA GLY A 279 -23.13 24.67 15.74
C GLY A 279 -22.91 23.32 15.06
N ASN A 280 -22.61 22.27 15.83
CA ASN A 280 -22.47 20.90 15.35
C ASN A 280 -21.44 20.76 14.20
N TYR A 281 -20.22 21.25 14.42
CA TYR A 281 -19.20 21.34 13.37
C TYR A 281 -18.32 20.09 13.23
N ALA A 282 -18.42 19.12 14.15
CA ALA A 282 -17.66 17.87 14.08
C ALA A 282 -17.98 17.09 12.79
N SER A 283 -16.92 16.54 12.18
CA SER A 283 -17.07 15.51 11.14
C SER A 283 -17.34 14.17 11.80
N THR A 284 -16.40 13.70 12.63
CA THR A 284 -16.43 12.35 13.21
C THR A 284 -16.70 12.38 14.70
N PHE A 285 -15.95 13.18 15.46
CA PHE A 285 -15.97 13.14 16.92
C PHE A 285 -16.58 14.41 17.52
N THR A 286 -17.62 14.25 18.33
CA THR A 286 -18.35 15.36 18.98
C THR A 286 -17.59 16.08 20.10
N TRP A 287 -16.35 15.68 20.41
CA TRP A 287 -15.60 16.23 21.53
C TRP A 287 -15.28 17.72 21.42
N TRP A 288 -14.97 18.22 20.22
CA TRP A 288 -14.66 19.61 19.97
C TRP A 288 -15.92 20.47 20.14
N ASP A 289 -17.06 19.96 19.67
CA ASP A 289 -18.34 20.61 19.91
C ASP A 289 -18.70 20.65 21.39
N LYS A 290 -18.46 19.58 22.14
CA LYS A 290 -18.67 19.54 23.59
C LYS A 290 -17.77 20.51 24.34
N ILE A 291 -16.48 20.55 24.00
CA ILE A 291 -15.48 21.43 24.64
C ILE A 291 -15.78 22.90 24.36
N LEU A 292 -16.24 23.22 23.15
CA LEU A 292 -16.48 24.60 22.70
C LEU A 292 -17.96 25.00 22.74
N HIS A 293 -18.81 24.14 23.31
CA HIS A 293 -20.25 24.31 23.50
C HIS A 293 -21.07 24.59 22.23
N THR A 294 -20.61 24.08 21.08
CA THR A 294 -21.30 24.22 19.79
C THR A 294 -22.34 23.13 19.53
N ASP A 295 -22.56 22.19 20.45
CA ASP A 295 -23.64 21.17 20.43
C ASP A 295 -24.88 21.53 21.29
N SER A 296 -24.87 22.69 21.96
CA SER A 296 -25.91 23.07 22.92
C SER A 296 -27.33 23.10 22.34
N GLN A 297 -27.48 23.53 21.08
CA GLN A 297 -28.77 23.58 20.38
C GLN A 297 -29.29 22.18 20.06
N TYR A 298 -28.40 21.29 19.60
CA TYR A 298 -28.71 19.89 19.34
C TYR A 298 -29.17 19.18 20.61
N ASN A 299 -28.45 19.37 21.72
CA ASN A 299 -28.81 18.76 23.00
C ASN A 299 -30.21 19.18 23.46
N ARG A 300 -30.57 20.47 23.32
CA ARG A 300 -31.94 20.95 23.61
C ARG A 300 -32.98 20.30 22.69
N HIS A 301 -32.70 20.21 21.39
CA HIS A 301 -33.59 19.57 20.42
C HIS A 301 -33.86 18.10 20.75
N MET A 302 -32.81 17.36 21.14
CA MET A 302 -32.93 15.95 21.52
C MET A 302 -33.69 15.77 22.84
N MET A 303 -33.54 16.67 23.80
CA MET A 303 -34.34 16.65 25.03
C MET A 303 -35.82 16.90 24.75
N SER A 304 -36.17 17.84 23.88
CA SER A 304 -37.57 18.08 23.51
C SER A 304 -38.23 16.88 22.84
N LYS A 305 -37.49 16.15 21.99
CA LYS A 305 -37.99 14.94 21.32
C LYS A 305 -38.19 13.75 22.25
N LYS A 306 -37.45 13.67 23.36
CA LYS A 306 -37.61 12.61 24.37
C LYS A 306 -38.78 12.83 25.31
N ASN A 307 -39.23 14.09 25.45
CA ASN A 307 -40.33 14.48 26.32
C ASN A 307 -41.69 14.51 25.60
N GLN A 308 -41.72 14.20 24.31
CA GLN A 308 -42.92 14.02 23.48
C GLN A 308 -43.21 12.52 23.33
#